data_AF-A0A2H5Y6U2-F1
#
_entry.id   AF-A0A2H5Y6U2-F1
#
_cell.length_a   1.000
_cell.length_b   1.000
_cell.length_c   1.000
_cell.angle_alpha   90.00
_cell.angle_beta   90.00
_cell.angle_gamma   90.00
#
_symmetry.space_group_name_H-M   'P 1'
#
loop_
_entity.id
_entity.type
_entity.pdbx_description
1 polymer ?
#
loop_
_entity_poly.entity_id
_entity_poly.type
_entity_poly.pdbx_seq_one_letter_code
_entity_poly.pdbx_strand_id
1 'polypeptide(L)'
;MERNPGPTESPRIHALRATPMPDGRRVVVELELSPFPYPPELELTLYNEQGEEIHSMAVMGVMELRPTYVLHLRRPDPGARYRVEARLLGKDVLLDQQQVEVVIPEPITVQDDATLRRILTEARVVAVVGLSADPTRPSHQVASYLQSQGYRIIPVNPTIQEVLGEPSYPDLLSVPEPVDVVDIFRPARYVPEIVEQAIAKGAKVIWMQLGVIHFEAAQRAREAGLLVVMDRCMKIEHQRLIRSG
;
A
#
# COMPACT_ATOMS: atom_id res chain seq x y z
N MET A 1 32.98 -35.72 21.48
CA MET A 1 32.23 -34.62 20.83
C MET A 1 32.37 -34.84 19.33
N GLU A 2 31.45 -35.59 18.73
CA GLU A 2 31.41 -35.75 17.27
C GLU A 2 31.05 -34.39 16.66
N ARG A 3 31.93 -33.88 15.78
CA ARG A 3 31.62 -32.71 14.97
C ARG A 3 30.54 -33.14 13.99
N ASN A 4 29.36 -32.56 14.11
CA ASN A 4 28.34 -32.64 13.07
C ASN A 4 28.98 -32.11 11.77
N PRO A 5 29.16 -32.93 10.72
CA PRO A 5 29.63 -32.42 9.45
C PRO A 5 28.52 -31.50 8.95
N GLY A 6 28.78 -30.20 8.92
CA GLY A 6 27.86 -29.25 8.30
C GLY A 6 27.50 -29.73 6.88
N PRO A 7 26.37 -29.27 6.32
CA PRO A 7 25.88 -29.74 5.02
C PRO A 7 27.02 -29.73 3.98
N THR A 8 27.26 -30.88 3.37
CA THR A 8 28.33 -31.12 2.38
C THR A 8 28.01 -30.56 0.99
N GLU A 9 26.77 -30.14 0.77
CA GLU A 9 26.31 -29.62 -0.50
C GLU A 9 26.38 -28.09 -0.53
N SER A 10 26.81 -27.53 -1.66
CA SER A 10 26.78 -26.09 -1.90
C SER A 10 25.37 -25.54 -1.68
N PRO A 11 25.20 -24.38 -1.03
CA PRO A 11 23.91 -23.73 -0.86
C PRO A 11 23.17 -23.56 -2.20
N ARG A 12 21.86 -23.80 -2.21
CA ARG A 12 20.99 -23.74 -3.39
C ARG A 12 19.65 -23.07 -3.06
N ILE A 13 18.98 -22.60 -4.11
CA ILE A 13 17.61 -22.13 -4.09
C ILE A 13 16.71 -23.33 -4.40
N HIS A 14 15.84 -23.73 -3.48
CA HIS A 14 14.84 -24.78 -3.71
C HIS A 14 13.57 -24.23 -4.37
N ALA A 15 13.17 -23.01 -4.01
CA ALA A 15 12.04 -22.34 -4.62
C ALA A 15 12.28 -20.82 -4.67
N LEU A 16 11.82 -20.22 -5.75
CA LEU A 16 11.72 -18.77 -5.94
C LEU A 16 10.28 -18.44 -6.37
N ARG A 17 9.57 -17.65 -5.57
CA ARG A 17 8.24 -17.16 -5.89
C ARG A 17 8.24 -15.64 -5.90
N ALA A 18 7.59 -15.06 -6.91
CA ALA A 18 7.39 -13.62 -7.04
C ALA A 18 5.89 -13.33 -7.14
N THR A 19 5.36 -12.63 -6.14
CA THR A 19 3.94 -12.29 -6.05
C THR A 19 3.77 -10.78 -6.17
N PRO A 20 3.06 -10.27 -7.18
CA PRO A 20 2.85 -8.84 -7.32
C PRO A 20 1.84 -8.36 -6.27
N MET A 21 2.08 -7.19 -5.69
CA MET A 21 1.13 -6.57 -4.77
C MET A 21 0.00 -5.87 -5.56
N PRO A 22 -1.23 -5.79 -5.02
CA PRO A 22 -2.35 -5.17 -5.72
C PRO A 22 -2.20 -3.65 -5.96
N ASP A 23 -1.22 -3.00 -5.33
CA ASP A 23 -0.89 -1.59 -5.62
C ASP A 23 -0.13 -1.38 -6.93
N GLY A 24 0.21 -2.46 -7.64
CA GLY A 24 0.94 -2.41 -8.92
C GLY A 24 2.36 -1.85 -8.79
N ARG A 25 2.92 -1.74 -7.58
CA ARG A 25 4.22 -1.07 -7.32
C ARG A 25 5.22 -1.91 -6.56
N ARG A 26 4.81 -3.07 -6.06
CA ARG A 26 5.67 -3.95 -5.27
C ARG A 26 5.56 -5.39 -5.76
N VAL A 27 6.66 -6.11 -5.66
CA VAL A 27 6.72 -7.57 -5.84
C VAL A 27 7.30 -8.16 -4.57
N VAL A 28 6.56 -9.08 -3.96
CA VAL A 28 7.03 -9.89 -2.82
C VAL A 28 7.78 -11.08 -3.40
N VAL A 29 9.04 -11.23 -2.99
CA VAL A 29 9.90 -12.33 -3.40
C VAL A 29 10.11 -13.24 -2.20
N GLU A 30 9.64 -14.48 -2.32
CA GLU A 30 9.81 -15.52 -1.31
C GLU A 30 10.81 -16.54 -1.84
N LEU A 31 11.83 -16.85 -1.04
CA LEU A 31 12.80 -17.88 -1.34
C LEU A 31 12.67 -19.04 -0.37
N GLU A 32 12.99 -20.25 -0.83
CA GLU A 32 13.32 -21.38 0.03
C GLU A 32 14.76 -21.79 -0.28
N LEU A 33 15.64 -21.74 0.70
CA LEU A 33 17.07 -22.02 0.56
C LEU A 33 17.42 -23.34 1.24
N SER A 34 18.41 -24.04 0.70
CA SER A 34 19.01 -25.18 1.40
C SER A 34 19.75 -24.71 2.66
N PRO A 35 19.92 -25.57 3.68
CA PRO A 35 20.80 -25.26 4.80
C PRO A 35 22.21 -24.93 4.31
N PHE A 36 22.83 -23.92 4.93
CA PHE A 36 24.15 -23.43 4.55
C PHE A 36 25.10 -23.41 5.77
N PRO A 37 26.38 -23.81 5.60
CA PRO A 37 27.33 -23.83 6.70
C PRO A 37 27.90 -22.44 7.01
N TYR A 38 27.81 -21.51 6.06
CA TYR A 38 28.11 -20.09 6.20
C TYR A 38 27.01 -19.28 5.51
N PRO A 39 26.61 -18.11 6.03
CA PRO A 39 25.62 -17.25 5.40
C PRO A 39 26.06 -16.85 3.98
N PRO A 40 25.32 -17.23 2.91
CA PRO A 40 25.60 -16.79 1.56
C PRO A 40 25.17 -15.34 1.35
N GLU A 41 25.69 -14.72 0.31
CA GLU A 41 25.17 -13.45 -0.21
C GLU A 41 24.04 -13.73 -1.21
N LEU A 42 23.05 -12.85 -1.25
CA LEU A 42 21.92 -12.94 -2.18
C LEU A 42 21.78 -11.63 -2.96
N GLU A 43 21.83 -11.73 -4.28
CA GLU A 43 21.44 -10.66 -5.19
C GLU A 43 20.05 -10.95 -5.74
N LEU A 44 19.13 -10.00 -5.60
CA LEU A 44 17.81 -10.01 -6.23
C LEU A 44 17.74 -8.89 -7.25
N THR A 45 17.42 -9.22 -8.49
CA THR A 45 17.32 -8.25 -9.58
C THR A 45 15.99 -8.40 -10.31
N LEU A 46 15.33 -7.27 -10.55
CA LEU A 46 14.07 -7.19 -11.29
C LEU A 46 14.35 -6.56 -12.65
N TYR A 47 13.98 -7.27 -13.72
CA TYR A 47 14.09 -6.81 -15.10
C TYR A 47 12.71 -6.57 -15.72
N ASN A 48 12.59 -5.60 -16.62
CA ASN A 48 11.40 -5.44 -17.47
C ASN A 48 11.42 -6.41 -18.68
N GLU A 49 10.37 -6.36 -19.51
CA GLU A 49 10.27 -7.20 -20.73
C GLU A 49 11.42 -6.96 -21.73
N GLN A 50 12.01 -5.76 -21.72
CA GLN A 50 13.13 -5.40 -22.58
C GLN A 50 14.49 -5.90 -22.04
N GLY A 51 14.50 -6.50 -20.84
CA GLY A 51 15.72 -6.99 -20.18
C GLY A 51 16.50 -5.89 -19.45
N GLU A 52 15.95 -4.69 -19.31
CA GLU A 52 16.55 -3.61 -18.54
C GLU A 52 16.37 -3.84 -17.04
N GLU A 53 17.42 -3.58 -16.26
CA GLU A 53 17.35 -3.64 -14.80
C GLU A 53 16.51 -2.47 -14.26
N ILE A 54 15.42 -2.81 -13.57
CA ILE A 54 14.50 -1.85 -12.95
C ILE A 54 14.84 -1.64 -11.47
N HIS A 55 15.31 -2.69 -10.81
CA HIS A 55 15.67 -2.68 -9.40
C HIS A 55 16.67 -3.79 -9.11
N SER A 56 17.62 -3.52 -8.23
CA SER A 56 18.52 -4.53 -7.69
C SER A 56 18.72 -4.31 -6.20
N MET A 57 18.84 -5.41 -5.46
CA MET A 57 19.09 -5.43 -4.03
C MET A 57 20.09 -6.54 -3.73
N ALA A 58 21.10 -6.22 -2.91
CA ALA A 58 22.05 -7.19 -2.38
C ALA A 58 21.82 -7.37 -0.88
N VAL A 59 21.82 -8.62 -0.42
CA VAL A 59 21.71 -9.00 0.98
C VAL A 59 22.99 -9.72 1.38
N MET A 60 23.75 -9.08 2.26
CA MET A 60 24.99 -9.63 2.79
C MET A 60 24.67 -10.62 3.92
N GLY A 61 24.99 -11.89 3.71
CA GLY A 61 24.85 -12.93 4.73
C GLY A 61 23.40 -13.23 5.09
N VAL A 62 22.70 -13.94 4.22
CA VAL A 62 21.33 -14.43 4.47
C VAL A 62 21.33 -15.37 5.68
N MET A 63 20.46 -15.08 6.65
CA MET A 63 20.40 -15.81 7.93
C MET A 63 19.23 -16.79 8.02
N GLU A 64 18.22 -16.63 7.16
CA GLU A 64 16.98 -17.41 7.19
C GLU A 64 16.92 -18.37 6.00
N LEU A 65 16.33 -19.54 6.20
CA LEU A 65 16.11 -20.51 5.12
C LEU A 65 14.90 -20.15 4.24
N ARG A 66 14.02 -19.28 4.73
CA ARG A 66 12.81 -18.85 4.02
C ARG A 66 12.63 -17.33 4.03
N PRO A 67 13.61 -16.57 3.52
CA PRO A 67 13.53 -15.13 3.58
C PRO A 67 12.47 -14.59 2.62
N THR A 68 11.86 -13.48 3.01
CA THR A 68 10.90 -12.74 2.18
C THR A 68 11.40 -11.32 1.98
N TYR A 69 11.42 -10.86 0.74
CA TYR A 69 11.84 -9.52 0.37
C TYR A 69 10.77 -8.80 -0.44
N VAL A 70 10.80 -7.47 -0.43
CA VAL A 70 9.87 -6.64 -1.21
C VAL A 70 10.69 -5.79 -2.16
N LEU A 71 10.52 -6.03 -3.47
CA LEU A 71 11.12 -5.21 -4.52
C LEU A 71 10.15 -4.09 -4.90
N HIS A 72 10.64 -2.85 -4.94
CA HIS A 72 9.83 -1.67 -5.23
C HIS A 72 10.04 -1.18 -6.67
N LEU A 73 8.96 -1.08 -7.44
CA LEU A 73 8.96 -0.54 -8.80
C LEU A 73 8.81 0.98 -8.76
N ARG A 74 9.80 1.71 -9.29
CA ARG A 74 9.73 3.18 -9.38
C ARG A 74 8.79 3.64 -10.50
N ARG A 75 8.78 2.94 -11.62
CA ARG A 75 7.96 3.21 -12.80
C ARG A 75 7.38 1.87 -13.30
N PRO A 76 6.32 1.35 -12.65
CA PRO A 76 5.68 0.14 -13.11
C PRO A 76 4.96 0.37 -14.44
N ASP A 77 4.93 -0.67 -15.26
CA ASP A 77 4.12 -0.78 -16.48
C ASP A 77 3.07 -1.88 -16.23
N PRO A 78 1.84 -1.49 -15.83
CA PRO A 78 0.78 -2.45 -15.56
C PRO A 78 0.48 -3.35 -16.76
N GLY A 79 0.26 -4.63 -16.50
CA GLY A 79 0.04 -5.66 -17.52
C GLY A 79 1.31 -6.21 -18.15
N ALA A 80 2.46 -5.54 -18.01
CA ALA A 80 3.73 -6.03 -18.52
C ALA A 80 4.30 -7.17 -17.65
N ARG A 81 5.08 -8.05 -18.29
CA ARG A 81 5.86 -9.09 -17.60
C ARG A 81 7.17 -8.52 -17.08
N TYR A 82 7.55 -8.97 -15.90
CA TYR A 82 8.84 -8.71 -15.30
C TYR A 82 9.50 -10.03 -14.96
N ARG A 83 10.83 -10.02 -14.92
CA ARG A 83 11.63 -11.17 -14.51
C ARG A 83 12.33 -10.85 -13.21
N VAL A 84 12.04 -11.63 -12.17
CA VAL A 84 12.81 -11.62 -10.92
C VAL A 84 13.90 -12.67 -11.05
N GLU A 85 15.14 -12.27 -10.86
CA GLU A 85 16.30 -13.13 -10.78
C GLU A 85 16.86 -13.13 -9.36
N ALA A 86 17.18 -14.32 -8.85
CA ALA A 86 17.88 -14.51 -7.60
C ALA A 86 19.21 -15.21 -7.86
N ARG A 87 20.30 -14.61 -7.40
CA ARG A 87 21.66 -15.16 -7.49
C ARG A 87 22.20 -15.33 -6.07
N LEU A 88 22.57 -16.56 -5.74
CA LEU A 88 23.16 -16.92 -4.45
C LEU A 88 24.68 -16.99 -4.61
N LEU A 89 25.42 -16.22 -3.83
CA LEU A 89 26.87 -16.14 -3.92
C LEU A 89 27.55 -16.59 -2.61
N GLY A 90 28.74 -17.14 -2.73
CA GLY A 90 29.62 -17.49 -1.61
C GLY A 90 31.04 -17.05 -1.92
N LYS A 91 31.55 -16.06 -1.18
CA LYS A 91 32.87 -15.46 -1.42
C LYS A 91 33.07 -15.08 -2.89
N ASP A 92 32.13 -14.29 -3.43
CA ASP A 92 32.10 -13.82 -4.83
C ASP A 92 31.93 -14.92 -5.89
N VAL A 93 31.70 -16.18 -5.51
CA VAL A 93 31.42 -17.28 -6.44
C VAL A 93 29.91 -17.52 -6.51
N LEU A 94 29.35 -17.55 -7.73
CA LEU A 94 27.95 -17.92 -7.95
C LEU A 94 27.74 -19.39 -7.54
N LEU A 95 26.90 -19.61 -6.52
CA LEU A 95 26.55 -20.92 -6.00
C LEU A 95 25.32 -21.48 -6.71
N ASP A 96 24.31 -20.64 -6.91
CA ASP A 96 23.06 -21.00 -7.58
C ASP A 96 22.36 -19.76 -8.16
N GLN A 97 21.51 -19.97 -9.15
CA GLN A 97 20.71 -18.92 -9.78
C GLN A 97 19.35 -19.46 -10.21
N GLN A 98 18.30 -18.71 -9.90
CA GLN A 98 16.95 -18.97 -10.40
C GLN A 98 16.28 -17.68 -10.87
N GLN A 99 15.25 -17.85 -11.69
CA GLN A 99 14.44 -16.75 -12.17
C GLN A 99 12.97 -17.17 -12.26
N VAL A 100 12.09 -16.20 -12.10
CA VAL A 100 10.64 -16.37 -12.24
C VAL A 100 10.05 -15.14 -12.91
N GLU A 101 9.02 -15.34 -13.73
CA GLU A 101 8.25 -14.24 -14.32
C GLU A 101 7.11 -13.81 -13.40
N VAL A 102 6.78 -12.52 -13.42
CA VAL A 102 5.66 -11.94 -12.69
C VAL A 102 4.99 -10.88 -13.56
N VAL A 103 3.66 -10.87 -13.58
CA VAL A 103 2.87 -9.82 -14.27
C VAL A 103 2.43 -8.80 -13.23
N ILE A 104 2.74 -7.52 -13.46
CA ILE A 104 2.31 -6.46 -12.55
C ILE A 104 0.85 -6.10 -12.86
N PRO A 105 -0.07 -6.14 -11.90
CA PRO A 105 -1.47 -5.83 -12.16
C PRO A 105 -1.70 -4.32 -12.32
N GLU A 106 -2.83 -3.98 -12.93
CA GLU A 106 -3.39 -2.63 -12.83
C GLU A 106 -3.62 -2.26 -11.36
N PRO A 107 -3.06 -1.14 -10.87
CA PRO A 107 -3.12 -0.80 -9.46
C PRO A 107 -4.58 -0.64 -9.02
N ILE A 108 -4.95 -1.27 -7.92
CA ILE A 108 -6.32 -1.16 -7.36
C ILE A 108 -6.55 0.18 -6.64
N THR A 109 -5.52 1.00 -6.56
CA THR A 109 -5.50 2.29 -5.87
C THR A 109 -4.96 3.38 -6.80
N VAL A 110 -5.33 4.62 -6.55
CA VAL A 110 -4.84 5.80 -7.24
C VAL A 110 -3.39 6.06 -6.84
N GLN A 111 -2.52 6.16 -7.85
CA GLN A 111 -1.08 6.20 -7.67
C GLN A 111 -0.39 7.41 -8.33
N ASP A 112 -1.12 8.17 -9.15
CA ASP A 112 -0.61 9.27 -9.95
C ASP A 112 -1.07 10.65 -9.45
N ASP A 113 -0.20 11.66 -9.63
CA ASP A 113 -0.43 13.01 -9.14
C ASP A 113 -1.57 13.72 -9.86
N ALA A 114 -1.86 13.39 -11.12
CA ALA A 114 -2.93 14.03 -11.89
C ALA A 114 -4.30 13.65 -11.33
N THR A 115 -4.53 12.36 -11.08
CA THR A 115 -5.76 11.86 -10.47
C THR A 115 -5.90 12.34 -9.03
N LEU A 116 -4.82 12.31 -8.22
CA LEU A 116 -4.86 12.85 -6.85
C LEU A 116 -5.22 14.34 -6.85
N ARG A 117 -4.59 15.15 -7.72
CA ARG A 117 -4.90 16.58 -7.85
C ARG A 117 -6.35 16.80 -8.27
N ARG A 118 -6.87 15.99 -9.19
CA ARG A 118 -8.26 16.04 -9.63
C ARG A 118 -9.23 15.77 -8.49
N ILE A 119 -9.03 14.68 -7.73
CA ILE A 119 -9.84 14.36 -6.55
C ILE A 119 -9.84 15.54 -5.58
N LEU A 120 -8.66 16.06 -5.24
CA LEU A 120 -8.52 17.14 -4.27
C LEU A 120 -9.17 18.44 -4.78
N THR A 121 -9.11 18.74 -6.07
CA THR A 121 -9.66 20.00 -6.62
C THR A 121 -11.18 19.94 -6.80
N GLU A 122 -11.71 18.79 -7.21
CA GLU A 122 -13.13 18.62 -7.54
C GLU A 122 -14.00 18.26 -6.32
N ALA A 123 -13.45 17.54 -5.34
CA ALA A 123 -14.19 17.17 -4.14
C ALA A 123 -14.53 18.40 -3.29
N ARG A 124 -15.75 18.43 -2.74
CA ARG A 124 -16.22 19.49 -1.85
C ARG A 124 -16.64 18.95 -0.50
N VAL A 125 -17.28 17.79 -0.46
CA VAL A 125 -17.82 17.19 0.77
C VAL A 125 -17.01 15.98 1.19
N VAL A 126 -16.40 16.05 2.38
CA VAL A 126 -15.56 14.98 2.94
C VAL A 126 -16.19 14.46 4.22
N ALA A 127 -16.61 13.19 4.23
CA ALA A 127 -17.01 12.50 5.44
C ALA A 127 -15.80 11.89 6.13
N VAL A 128 -15.49 12.35 7.34
CA VAL A 128 -14.30 11.91 8.09
C VAL A 128 -14.70 10.86 9.12
N VAL A 129 -14.47 9.60 8.77
CA VAL A 129 -14.83 8.42 9.58
C VAL A 129 -13.78 8.18 10.66
N GLY A 130 -14.20 8.30 11.92
CA GLY A 130 -13.29 8.29 13.08
C GLY A 130 -12.73 9.67 13.42
N LEU A 131 -13.43 10.74 13.05
CA LEU A 131 -13.05 12.09 13.47
C LEU A 131 -13.10 12.23 15.01
N SER A 132 -12.01 12.70 15.59
CA SER A 132 -11.87 12.91 17.03
C SER A 132 -12.09 14.36 17.41
N ALA A 133 -12.71 14.61 18.57
CA ALA A 133 -12.79 15.95 19.15
C ALA A 133 -11.46 16.43 19.77
N ASP A 134 -10.55 15.51 20.09
CA ASP A 134 -9.22 15.81 20.62
C ASP A 134 -8.31 16.44 19.54
N PRO A 135 -7.86 17.71 19.71
CA PRO A 135 -7.04 18.43 18.73
C PRO A 135 -5.64 17.84 18.50
N THR A 136 -5.17 16.97 19.38
CA THR A 136 -3.88 16.29 19.22
C THR A 136 -3.96 15.13 18.24
N ARG A 137 -5.17 14.66 17.92
CA ARG A 137 -5.36 13.51 17.02
C ARG A 137 -5.18 13.90 15.56
N PRO A 138 -4.54 13.05 14.73
CA PRO A 138 -4.38 13.30 13.31
C PRO A 138 -5.71 13.56 12.59
N SER A 139 -6.79 12.83 12.94
CA SER A 139 -8.11 13.03 12.31
C SER A 139 -8.63 14.44 12.51
N HIS A 140 -8.48 15.01 13.72
CA HIS A 140 -8.85 16.39 14.01
C HIS A 140 -8.01 17.39 13.22
N GLN A 141 -6.69 17.21 13.20
CA GLN A 141 -5.75 18.12 12.53
C GLN A 141 -5.94 18.14 11.01
N VAL A 142 -6.23 16.98 10.40
CA VAL A 142 -6.50 16.88 8.97
C VAL A 142 -7.86 17.50 8.63
N ALA A 143 -8.91 17.14 9.38
CA ALA A 143 -10.24 17.69 9.18
C ALA A 143 -10.28 19.21 9.34
N SER A 144 -9.67 19.76 10.41
CA SER A 144 -9.58 21.20 10.65
C SER A 144 -8.80 21.90 9.52
N TYR A 145 -7.70 21.30 9.05
CA TYR A 145 -6.97 21.81 7.90
C TYR A 145 -7.87 21.86 6.66
N LEU A 146 -8.52 20.77 6.29
CA LEU A 146 -9.39 20.70 5.11
C LEU A 146 -10.56 21.71 5.22
N GLN A 147 -11.19 21.84 6.40
CA GLN A 147 -12.23 22.85 6.63
C GLN A 147 -11.69 24.28 6.35
N SER A 148 -10.46 24.58 6.80
CA SER A 148 -9.81 25.88 6.52
C SER A 148 -9.48 26.11 5.03
N GLN A 149 -9.43 25.04 4.23
CA GLN A 149 -9.25 25.12 2.77
C GLN A 149 -10.58 25.17 2.01
N GLY A 150 -11.72 25.25 2.72
CA GLY A 150 -13.05 25.39 2.12
C GLY A 150 -13.76 24.08 1.82
N TYR A 151 -13.27 22.94 2.30
CA TYR A 151 -14.04 21.69 2.25
C TYR A 151 -15.16 21.69 3.30
N ARG A 152 -16.31 21.11 2.93
CA ARG A 152 -17.39 20.75 3.85
C ARG A 152 -16.99 19.46 4.57
N ILE A 153 -16.81 19.52 5.89
CA ILE A 153 -16.39 18.36 6.70
C ILE A 153 -17.58 17.77 7.44
N ILE A 154 -17.84 16.49 7.22
CA ILE A 154 -18.91 15.75 7.90
C ILE A 154 -18.27 14.77 8.89
N PRO A 155 -18.35 15.02 10.20
CA PRO A 155 -17.86 14.06 11.20
C PRO A 155 -18.70 12.78 11.20
N VAL A 156 -18.05 11.63 11.14
CA VAL A 156 -18.69 10.33 11.34
C VAL A 156 -18.00 9.63 12.51
N ASN A 157 -18.61 9.75 13.69
CA ASN A 157 -18.16 9.12 14.92
C ASN A 157 -19.32 9.01 15.94
N PRO A 158 -19.77 7.81 16.31
CA PRO A 158 -20.89 7.62 17.23
C PRO A 158 -20.59 8.01 18.69
N THR A 159 -19.33 8.28 19.04
CA THR A 159 -18.94 8.57 20.44
C THR A 159 -18.96 10.06 20.78
N ILE A 160 -19.26 10.94 19.82
CA ILE A 160 -19.28 12.39 20.00
C ILE A 160 -20.52 12.96 19.32
N GLN A 161 -21.01 14.10 19.82
CA GLN A 161 -22.20 14.77 19.27
C GLN A 161 -21.83 15.85 18.24
N GLU A 162 -20.73 16.57 18.46
CA GLU A 162 -20.24 17.63 17.59
C GLU A 162 -18.72 17.75 17.64
N VAL A 163 -18.12 18.28 16.57
CA VAL A 163 -16.69 18.58 16.48
C VAL A 163 -16.45 19.57 15.34
N LEU A 164 -15.53 20.53 15.52
CA LEU A 164 -15.22 21.57 14.53
C LEU A 164 -16.46 22.38 14.07
N GLY A 165 -17.43 22.57 14.98
CA GLY A 165 -18.68 23.28 14.70
C GLY A 165 -19.68 22.49 13.87
N GLU A 166 -19.46 21.19 13.66
CA GLU A 166 -20.28 20.33 12.82
C GLU A 166 -20.92 19.19 13.65
N PRO A 167 -22.20 18.84 13.39
CA PRO A 167 -22.82 17.69 14.03
C PRO A 167 -22.17 16.38 13.56
N SER A 168 -22.00 15.43 14.49
CA SER A 168 -21.41 14.12 14.21
C SER A 168 -22.48 13.06 14.01
N TYR A 169 -22.29 12.23 12.99
CA TYR A 169 -23.20 11.12 12.66
C TYR A 169 -22.63 9.78 13.15
N PRO A 170 -23.48 8.81 13.53
CA PRO A 170 -23.01 7.52 14.03
C PRO A 170 -22.37 6.65 12.95
N ASP A 171 -22.79 6.81 11.69
CA ASP A 171 -22.35 6.06 10.53
C ASP A 171 -22.53 6.89 9.24
N LEU A 172 -22.03 6.39 8.10
CA LEU A 172 -22.11 7.09 6.81
C LEU A 172 -23.53 7.16 6.25
N LEU A 173 -24.37 6.18 6.57
CA LEU A 173 -25.74 6.10 6.05
C LEU A 173 -26.66 7.11 6.73
N SER A 174 -26.35 7.49 7.96
CA SER A 174 -27.04 8.52 8.74
C SER A 174 -26.73 9.94 8.28
N VAL A 175 -25.70 10.15 7.47
CA VAL A 175 -25.38 11.46 6.89
C VAL A 175 -26.52 11.88 5.94
N PRO A 176 -27.11 13.08 6.05
CA PRO A 176 -28.27 13.47 5.24
C PRO A 176 -27.89 13.98 3.83
N GLU A 177 -26.65 14.40 3.63
CA GLU A 177 -26.17 15.00 2.37
C GLU A 177 -25.27 14.03 1.57
N PRO A 178 -25.07 14.26 0.25
CA PRO A 178 -24.12 13.49 -0.55
C PRO A 178 -22.67 13.65 -0.05
N VAL A 179 -21.86 12.61 -0.26
CA VAL A 179 -20.44 12.60 0.15
C VAL A 179 -19.57 12.39 -1.08
N ASP A 180 -18.57 13.25 -1.33
CA ASP A 180 -17.62 13.04 -2.42
C ASP A 180 -16.52 12.06 -1.99
N VAL A 181 -15.94 12.29 -0.81
CA VAL A 181 -14.80 11.53 -0.27
C VAL A 181 -15.14 10.99 1.12
N VAL A 182 -14.92 9.70 1.32
CA VAL A 182 -14.93 9.06 2.64
C VAL A 182 -13.49 8.94 3.12
N ASP A 183 -13.11 9.80 4.08
CA ASP A 183 -11.77 9.88 4.66
C ASP A 183 -11.68 9.06 5.96
N ILE A 184 -10.90 7.98 5.96
CA ILE A 184 -10.96 6.92 6.97
C ILE A 184 -9.76 6.99 7.92
N PHE A 185 -10.03 7.26 9.19
CA PHE A 185 -9.07 7.21 10.30
C PHE A 185 -9.27 6.02 11.23
N ARG A 186 -10.22 5.12 10.92
CA ARG A 186 -10.45 3.90 11.70
C ARG A 186 -9.42 2.83 11.36
N PRO A 187 -9.06 1.95 12.32
CA PRO A 187 -8.17 0.81 12.05
C PRO A 187 -8.65 -0.05 10.88
N ALA A 188 -7.71 -0.63 10.13
CA ALA A 188 -7.95 -1.39 8.90
C ALA A 188 -9.07 -2.44 9.03
N ARG A 189 -9.21 -3.11 10.19
CA ARG A 189 -10.28 -4.10 10.45
C ARG A 189 -11.71 -3.57 10.29
N TYR A 190 -11.93 -2.26 10.38
CA TYR A 190 -13.25 -1.64 10.19
C TYR A 190 -13.48 -1.15 8.75
N VAL A 191 -12.44 -1.14 7.91
CA VAL A 191 -12.53 -0.63 6.54
C VAL A 191 -13.55 -1.39 5.68
N PRO A 192 -13.67 -2.74 5.75
CA PRO A 192 -14.66 -3.44 4.93
C PRO A 192 -16.10 -2.92 5.11
N GLU A 193 -16.53 -2.74 6.36
CA GLU A 193 -17.87 -2.22 6.67
C GLU A 193 -18.03 -0.77 6.20
N ILE A 194 -17.02 0.07 6.42
CA ILE A 194 -17.02 1.48 5.99
C ILE A 194 -17.11 1.59 4.47
N VAL A 195 -16.42 0.70 3.73
CA VAL A 195 -16.49 0.64 2.27
C VAL A 195 -17.88 0.28 1.79
N GLU A 196 -18.54 -0.72 2.38
CA GLU A 196 -19.92 -1.08 1.98
C GLU A 196 -20.89 0.09 2.24
N GLN A 197 -20.75 0.79 3.37
CA GLN A 197 -21.56 1.98 3.63
C GLN A 197 -21.28 3.10 2.63
N ALA A 198 -20.01 3.32 2.27
CA ALA A 198 -19.62 4.33 1.28
C ALA A 198 -20.17 4.02 -0.12
N ILE A 199 -20.17 2.74 -0.52
CA ILE A 199 -20.78 2.25 -1.76
C ILE A 199 -22.30 2.54 -1.72
N ALA A 200 -22.98 2.14 -0.65
CA ALA A 200 -24.41 2.37 -0.48
C ALA A 200 -24.78 3.86 -0.42
N LYS A 201 -23.88 4.71 0.11
CA LYS A 201 -24.02 6.17 0.16
C LYS A 201 -23.79 6.84 -1.20
N GLY A 202 -23.22 6.11 -2.17
CA GLY A 202 -22.86 6.65 -3.48
C GLY A 202 -21.67 7.61 -3.42
N ALA A 203 -20.73 7.37 -2.49
CA ALA A 203 -19.49 8.14 -2.46
C ALA A 203 -18.66 7.89 -3.73
N LYS A 204 -17.81 8.86 -4.09
CA LYS A 204 -16.98 8.77 -5.30
C LYS A 204 -15.59 8.24 -5.00
N VAL A 205 -15.08 8.52 -3.79
CA VAL A 205 -13.71 8.21 -3.39
C VAL A 205 -13.67 7.63 -1.99
N ILE A 206 -12.94 6.52 -1.83
CA ILE A 206 -12.44 6.06 -0.54
C ILE A 206 -11.03 6.60 -0.36
N TRP A 207 -10.78 7.25 0.77
CA TRP A 207 -9.46 7.72 1.16
C TRP A 207 -9.05 7.07 2.48
N MET A 208 -8.14 6.10 2.43
CA MET A 208 -7.59 5.47 3.61
C MET A 208 -6.32 6.21 4.03
N GLN A 209 -6.33 6.76 5.25
CA GLN A 209 -5.22 7.57 5.77
C GLN A 209 -3.96 6.75 6.01
N LEU A 210 -2.87 7.44 6.38
CA LEU A 210 -1.58 6.82 6.66
C LEU A 210 -1.72 5.64 7.65
N GLY A 211 -1.15 4.49 7.29
CA GLY A 211 -1.21 3.25 8.04
C GLY A 211 -2.54 2.47 7.94
N VAL A 212 -3.55 2.99 7.23
CA VAL A 212 -4.81 2.30 6.96
C VAL A 212 -4.72 1.63 5.59
N ILE A 213 -4.42 0.32 5.60
CA ILE A 213 -4.20 -0.48 4.39
C ILE A 213 -5.15 -1.67 4.41
N HIS A 214 -5.98 -1.81 3.37
CA HIS A 214 -6.88 -2.97 3.23
C HIS A 214 -7.17 -3.27 1.75
N PHE A 215 -6.35 -4.12 1.13
CA PHE A 215 -6.43 -4.39 -0.32
C PHE A 215 -7.75 -5.01 -0.78
N GLU A 216 -8.34 -5.93 -0.01
CA GLU A 216 -9.61 -6.57 -0.40
C GLU A 216 -10.77 -5.56 -0.43
N ALA A 217 -10.93 -4.75 0.62
CA ALA A 217 -11.87 -3.63 0.64
C ALA A 217 -11.58 -2.57 -0.45
N ALA A 218 -10.31 -2.29 -0.76
CA ALA A 218 -9.96 -1.42 -1.89
C ALA A 218 -10.41 -2.01 -3.23
N GLN A 219 -10.20 -3.31 -3.46
CA GLN A 219 -10.67 -4.02 -4.65
C GLN A 219 -12.19 -3.95 -4.75
N ARG A 220 -12.90 -4.23 -3.64
CA ARG A 220 -14.35 -4.15 -3.55
C ARG A 220 -14.89 -2.76 -3.89
N ALA A 221 -14.26 -1.70 -3.38
CA ALA A 221 -14.62 -0.32 -3.71
C ALA A 221 -14.38 0.00 -5.19
N ARG A 222 -13.26 -0.47 -5.77
CA ARG A 222 -12.93 -0.29 -7.20
C ARG A 222 -13.96 -0.98 -8.09
N GLU A 223 -14.34 -2.21 -7.76
CA GLU A 223 -15.37 -2.97 -8.49
C GLU A 223 -16.75 -2.30 -8.44
N ALA A 224 -17.04 -1.57 -7.36
CA ALA A 224 -18.24 -0.74 -7.25
C ALA A 224 -18.12 0.63 -7.94
N GLY A 225 -16.98 0.92 -8.59
CA GLY A 225 -16.75 2.14 -9.37
C GLY A 225 -16.16 3.32 -8.58
N LEU A 226 -15.74 3.12 -7.33
CA LEU A 226 -15.10 4.16 -6.53
C LEU A 226 -13.61 4.24 -6.85
N LEU A 227 -13.06 5.46 -6.81
CA LEU A 227 -11.62 5.64 -6.73
C LEU A 227 -11.13 5.33 -5.31
N VAL A 228 -9.98 4.69 -5.19
CA VAL A 228 -9.41 4.35 -3.88
C VAL A 228 -8.04 4.97 -3.72
N VAL A 229 -7.87 5.83 -2.75
CA VAL A 229 -6.57 6.30 -2.28
C VAL A 229 -6.26 5.56 -0.98
N MET A 230 -5.05 5.00 -0.86
CA MET A 230 -4.67 4.19 0.29
C MET A 230 -3.28 4.58 0.80
N ASP A 231 -3.13 4.59 2.12
CA ASP A 231 -1.90 4.95 2.81
C ASP A 231 -1.37 6.35 2.42
N ARG A 232 -2.29 7.33 2.36
CA ARG A 232 -1.94 8.74 2.08
C ARG A 232 -2.71 9.68 2.98
N CYS A 233 -2.13 10.83 3.30
CA CYS A 233 -2.84 11.86 4.06
C CYS A 233 -3.40 12.93 3.13
N MET A 234 -4.72 13.18 3.16
CA MET A 234 -5.35 14.24 2.39
C MET A 234 -4.70 15.61 2.62
N LYS A 235 -4.35 15.96 3.87
CA LYS A 235 -3.65 17.22 4.19
C LYS A 235 -2.30 17.33 3.50
N ILE A 236 -1.46 16.28 3.60
CA ILE A 236 -0.11 16.29 3.02
C ILE A 236 -0.20 16.36 1.49
N GLU A 237 -1.05 15.55 0.87
CA GLU A 237 -1.23 15.55 -0.58
C GLU A 237 -1.82 16.87 -1.07
N HIS A 238 -2.78 17.45 -0.35
CA HIS A 238 -3.32 18.78 -0.69
C HIS A 238 -2.24 19.88 -0.60
N GLN A 239 -1.42 19.89 0.45
CA GLN A 239 -0.31 20.83 0.57
C GLN A 239 0.67 20.67 -0.59
N ARG A 240 1.04 19.43 -0.94
CA ARG A 240 2.00 19.12 -2.00
C ARG A 240 1.47 19.45 -3.41
N LEU A 241 0.21 19.15 -3.70
CA LEU A 241 -0.33 19.16 -5.06
C LEU A 241 -1.15 20.41 -5.41
N ILE A 242 -1.70 21.10 -4.41
CA ILE A 242 -2.59 22.25 -4.58
C ILE A 242 -1.92 23.55 -4.11
N ARG A 243 -1.26 23.54 -2.94
CA ARG A 243 -0.65 24.78 -2.39
C ARG A 243 0.73 25.11 -2.94
N SER A 244 1.48 24.11 -3.40
CA SER A 244 2.83 24.29 -3.96
C SER A 244 2.84 24.45 -5.48
N GLY A 245 1.68 24.75 -6.09
CA GLY A 245 1.52 25.05 -7.52
C GLY A 245 1.38 26.55 -7.78
#